data_AF-A0A7X0LWR8-F1
#
_entry.id   AF-A0A7X0LWR8-F1
#
_cell.length_a   1.000
_cell.length_b   1.000
_cell.length_c   1.000
_cell.angle_alpha   90.00
_cell.angle_beta   90.00
_cell.angle_gamma   90.00
#
_symmetry.space_group_name_H-M   'P 1'
#
loop_
_entity.id
_entity.type
_entity.pdbx_description
1 polymer ?
#
loop_
_entity_poly.entity_id
_entity_poly.type
_entity_poly.pdbx_seq_one_letter_code
_entity_poly.pdbx_strand_id
1 'polypeptide(L)'
;MPRRKSRGGYDEGREAHDHALNALSFLLNEPWSYEVLGLVRYELGQAYFMLKRHMKSETCICGHESEDIELFKTLLILVNSSIANASLRPIPVVVEELKRYFSSKKCTHHCISFILTKHALTYDV
;
A
#
# COMPACT_ATOMS: atom_id res chain seq x y z
N MET A 1 1.22 9.88 -35.29
CA MET A 1 1.10 10.69 -34.07
C MET A 1 1.09 9.76 -32.86
N PRO A 2 2.07 9.84 -31.94
CA PRO A 2 2.00 9.07 -30.72
C PRO A 2 0.91 9.68 -29.84
N ARG A 3 -0.08 8.86 -29.46
CA ARG A 3 -1.14 9.25 -28.52
C ARG A 3 -0.46 9.74 -27.24
N ARG A 4 -0.75 10.97 -26.82
CA ARG A 4 -0.37 11.46 -25.49
C ARG A 4 -0.90 10.44 -24.48
N LYS A 5 -0.02 9.68 -23.84
CA LYS A 5 -0.37 8.83 -22.71
C LYS A 5 -1.02 9.73 -21.66
N SER A 6 -2.27 9.44 -21.33
CA SER A 6 -3.05 10.19 -20.35
C SER A 6 -2.33 10.17 -19.01
N ARG A 7 -2.26 11.32 -18.33
CA ARG A 7 -1.71 11.44 -16.96
C ARG A 7 -2.33 10.47 -15.93
N GLY A 8 -3.47 9.87 -16.23
CA GLY A 8 -4.24 9.02 -15.31
C GLY A 8 -3.56 7.72 -14.86
N GLY A 9 -2.61 7.15 -15.63
CA GLY A 9 -1.90 5.95 -15.17
C GLY A 9 -0.97 6.23 -14.00
N TYR A 10 -0.27 7.37 -14.01
CA TYR A 10 0.65 7.77 -12.94
C TYR A 10 -0.07 8.04 -11.60
N ASP A 11 -1.28 8.59 -11.68
CA ASP A 11 -2.08 8.93 -10.51
C ASP A 11 -2.56 7.67 -9.78
N GLU A 12 -3.03 6.64 -10.50
CA GLU A 12 -3.47 5.37 -9.89
C GLU A 12 -2.35 4.66 -9.10
N GLY A 13 -1.14 4.61 -9.65
CA GLY A 13 0.00 3.98 -8.96
C GLY A 13 0.40 4.74 -7.70
N ARG A 14 0.34 6.07 -7.73
CA ARG A 14 0.61 6.92 -6.57
C ARG A 14 -0.48 6.77 -5.50
N GLU A 15 -1.74 6.78 -5.89
CA GLU A 15 -2.89 6.57 -4.99
C GLU A 15 -2.81 5.20 -4.30
N ALA A 16 -2.42 4.16 -5.02
CA ALA A 16 -2.24 2.83 -4.44
C ALA A 16 -1.26 2.82 -3.25
N HIS A 17 -0.14 3.55 -3.37
CA HIS A 17 0.82 3.68 -2.29
C HIS A 17 0.35 4.57 -1.15
N ASP A 18 -0.41 5.64 -1.43
CA ASP A 18 -0.97 6.49 -0.38
C ASP A 18 -1.94 5.69 0.49
N HIS A 19 -2.78 4.86 -0.13
CA HIS A 19 -3.62 3.88 0.58
C HIS A 19 -2.80 2.89 1.42
N ALA A 20 -1.74 2.29 0.85
CA ALA A 20 -0.87 1.39 1.62
C ALA A 20 -0.19 2.10 2.80
N LEU A 21 0.16 3.38 2.66
CA LEU A 21 0.75 4.17 3.74
C LEU A 21 -0.28 4.53 4.81
N ASN A 22 -1.52 4.83 4.43
CA ASN A 22 -2.62 5.02 5.38
C ASN A 22 -2.92 3.74 6.17
N ALA A 23 -2.86 2.57 5.52
CA ALA A 23 -2.98 1.29 6.23
C ALA A 23 -1.89 1.15 7.31
N LEU A 24 -0.63 1.47 6.98
CA LEU A 24 0.47 1.46 7.95
C LEU A 24 0.24 2.51 9.05
N SER A 25 -0.24 3.70 8.70
CA SER A 25 -0.56 4.78 9.65
C SER A 25 -1.54 4.32 10.73
N PHE A 26 -2.66 3.72 10.34
CA PHE A 26 -3.64 3.20 11.28
C PHE A 26 -3.04 2.15 12.22
N LEU A 27 -2.16 1.29 11.69
CA LEU A 27 -1.51 0.25 12.50
C LEU A 27 -0.44 0.77 13.46
N LEU A 28 0.13 1.95 13.21
CA LEU A 28 1.16 2.54 14.07
C LEU A 28 0.62 3.54 15.08
N ASN A 29 -0.44 4.26 14.72
CA ASN A 29 -0.93 5.40 15.50
C ASN A 29 -2.18 5.07 16.33
N GLU A 30 -2.88 3.97 16.04
CA GLU A 30 -4.09 3.57 16.75
C GLU A 30 -3.91 2.24 17.50
N PRO A 31 -4.54 2.06 18.68
CA PRO A 31 -4.63 0.76 19.33
C PRO A 31 -5.31 -0.26 18.41
N TRP A 32 -4.73 -1.45 18.28
CA TRP A 32 -5.28 -2.48 17.39
C TRP A 32 -6.65 -2.96 17.88
N SER A 33 -7.66 -2.66 17.09
CA SER A 33 -9.05 -3.09 17.28
C SER A 33 -9.61 -3.62 15.95
N TYR A 34 -10.73 -4.35 16.00
CA TYR A 34 -11.37 -4.82 14.76
C TYR A 34 -11.93 -3.67 13.91
N GLU A 35 -12.24 -2.53 14.51
CA GLU A 35 -12.62 -1.30 13.81
C GLU A 35 -11.44 -0.76 13.01
N VAL A 36 -10.26 -0.66 13.65
CA VAL A 36 -9.00 -0.29 12.98
C VAL A 36 -8.66 -1.28 11.87
N LEU A 37 -8.81 -2.58 12.10
CA LEU A 37 -8.61 -3.59 11.05
C LEU A 37 -9.60 -3.45 9.90
N GLY A 38 -10.82 -2.97 10.15
CA GLY A 38 -11.78 -2.63 9.11
C GLY A 38 -11.29 -1.53 8.18
N LEU A 39 -10.64 -0.49 8.73
CA LEU A 39 -10.01 0.59 7.97
C LEU A 39 -8.78 0.08 7.20
N VAL A 40 -7.89 -0.67 7.87
CA VAL A 40 -6.70 -1.26 7.24
C VAL A 40 -7.09 -2.17 6.08
N ARG A 41 -8.15 -2.98 6.23
CA ARG A 41 -8.69 -3.82 5.16
C ARG A 41 -9.14 -3.00 3.96
N TYR A 42 -9.83 -1.89 4.20
CA TYR A 42 -10.27 -0.98 3.13
C TYR A 42 -9.05 -0.41 2.38
N GLU A 43 -8.09 0.16 3.11
CA GLU A 43 -6.89 0.77 2.55
C GLU A 43 -6.05 -0.25 1.74
N LEU A 44 -5.78 -1.44 2.29
CA LEU A 44 -5.06 -2.49 1.56
C LEU A 44 -5.84 -3.01 0.35
N GLY A 45 -7.17 -3.05 0.43
CA GLY A 45 -8.04 -3.39 -0.68
C GLY A 45 -7.92 -2.41 -1.83
N GLN A 46 -7.90 -1.11 -1.53
CA GLN A 46 -7.71 -0.06 -2.51
C GLN A 46 -6.31 -0.09 -3.12
N ALA A 47 -5.28 -0.24 -2.29
CA ALA A 47 -3.89 -0.38 -2.74
C ALA A 47 -3.74 -1.55 -3.73
N TYR A 48 -4.28 -2.72 -3.40
CA TYR A 48 -4.27 -3.89 -4.28
C TYR A 48 -5.01 -3.63 -5.59
N PHE A 49 -6.24 -3.10 -5.53
CA PHE A 49 -7.08 -2.91 -6.71
C PHE A 49 -6.49 -1.88 -7.67
N MET A 50 -6.05 -0.73 -7.15
CA MET A 50 -5.46 0.35 -7.93
C MET A 50 -4.14 -0.09 -8.55
N LEU A 51 -3.26 -0.74 -7.78
CA LEU A 51 -1.99 -1.23 -8.32
C LEU A 51 -2.18 -2.28 -9.40
N LYS A 52 -3.12 -3.22 -9.20
CA LYS A 52 -3.47 -4.23 -10.20
C LYS A 52 -4.03 -3.61 -11.48
N ARG A 53 -4.80 -2.52 -11.38
CA ARG A 53 -5.29 -1.76 -12.53
C ARG A 53 -4.17 -1.04 -13.24
N HIS A 54 -3.34 -0.32 -12.50
CA HIS A 54 -2.17 0.41 -13.00
C HIS A 54 -1.27 -0.50 -13.84
N MET A 55 -0.94 -1.68 -13.31
CA MET A 55 -0.07 -2.66 -13.99
C MET A 55 -0.72 -3.33 -15.21
N LYS A 56 -2.05 -3.28 -15.35
CA LYS A 56 -2.77 -3.77 -16.54
C LYS A 56 -2.91 -2.71 -17.63
N SER A 57 -3.04 -1.45 -17.23
CA SER A 57 -3.27 -0.33 -18.16
C SER A 57 -1.98 0.20 -18.77
N GLU A 58 -0.89 0.19 -18.00
CA GLU A 58 0.38 0.80 -18.40
C GLU A 58 1.60 0.04 -17.85
N THR A 59 2.73 0.16 -18.53
CA THR A 59 4.04 -0.21 -17.94
C THR A 59 4.41 0.90 -16.95
N CYS A 60 4.42 0.60 -15.65
CA CYS A 60 4.88 1.55 -14.63
C CYS A 60 6.31 2.00 -14.93
N ILE A 61 6.49 3.29 -15.18
CA ILE A 61 7.80 3.95 -15.33
C ILE A 61 8.51 4.14 -13.98
N CYS A 62 7.82 3.80 -12.91
CA CYS A 62 8.12 4.07 -11.52
C CYS A 62 8.82 2.91 -10.78
N GLY A 63 8.82 1.70 -11.36
CA GLY A 63 9.47 0.51 -10.79
C GLY A 63 8.54 -0.46 -10.04
N HIS A 64 7.24 -0.47 -10.33
CA HIS A 64 6.31 -1.49 -9.82
C HIS A 64 6.59 -2.83 -10.48
N GLU A 65 6.58 -3.86 -9.65
CA GLU A 65 6.79 -5.24 -10.07
C GLU A 65 5.57 -6.09 -9.70
N SER A 66 5.48 -7.30 -10.27
CA SER A 66 4.32 -8.18 -10.02
C SER A 66 4.29 -8.61 -8.55
N GLU A 67 5.46 -8.67 -7.92
CA GLU A 67 5.69 -8.94 -6.50
C GLU A 67 4.99 -7.92 -5.60
N ASP A 68 4.91 -6.65 -6.00
CA ASP A 68 4.26 -5.60 -5.20
C ASP A 68 2.73 -5.85 -5.10
N ILE A 69 2.12 -6.38 -6.16
CA ILE A 69 0.69 -6.74 -6.17
C ILE A 69 0.44 -7.95 -5.25
N GLU A 70 1.28 -8.97 -5.34
CA GLU A 70 1.14 -10.17 -4.51
C GLU A 70 1.43 -9.88 -3.03
N LEU A 71 2.30 -8.93 -2.73
CA LEU A 71 2.48 -8.41 -1.37
C LEU A 71 1.16 -7.84 -0.84
N PHE A 72 0.56 -6.85 -1.49
CA PHE A 72 -0.68 -6.23 -0.98
C PHE A 72 -1.84 -7.21 -0.86
N LYS A 73 -1.95 -8.15 -1.80
CA LYS A 73 -2.91 -9.25 -1.71
C LYS A 73 -2.67 -10.13 -0.48
N THR A 74 -1.43 -10.49 -0.20
CA THR A 74 -1.05 -11.31 0.96
C THR A 74 -1.38 -10.59 2.26
N LEU A 75 -1.04 -9.31 2.37
CA LEU A 75 -1.35 -8.49 3.54
C LEU A 75 -2.86 -8.37 3.76
N LEU A 76 -3.63 -8.16 2.68
CA LEU A 76 -5.09 -8.13 2.74
C LEU A 76 -5.68 -9.46 3.25
N ILE A 77 -5.12 -10.60 2.82
CA ILE A 77 -5.53 -11.93 3.32
C ILE A 77 -5.25 -12.07 4.82
N LEU A 78 -4.09 -11.61 5.30
CA LEU A 78 -3.75 -11.64 6.73
C LEU A 78 -4.69 -10.77 7.58
N VAL A 79 -5.05 -9.58 7.09
CA VAL A 79 -6.02 -8.71 7.79
C VAL A 79 -7.41 -9.33 7.78
N ASN A 80 -7.86 -9.87 6.64
CA ASN A 80 -9.15 -10.56 6.56
C ASN A 80 -9.22 -11.78 7.48
N SER A 81 -8.15 -12.58 7.57
CA SER A 81 -8.10 -13.73 8.48
C SER A 81 -8.05 -13.30 9.94
N SER A 82 -7.40 -12.18 10.26
CA SER A 82 -7.38 -11.60 11.61
C SER A 82 -8.78 -11.20 12.07
N ILE A 83 -9.56 -10.56 11.19
CA ILE A 83 -10.95 -10.18 11.44
C ILE A 83 -11.83 -11.42 11.57
N ALA A 84 -11.75 -12.35 10.60
CA ALA A 84 -12.62 -13.53 10.56
C ALA A 84 -12.42 -14.47 11.75
N ASN A 85 -11.18 -14.60 12.24
CA ASN A 85 -10.85 -15.49 13.34
C ASN A 85 -10.76 -14.77 14.70
N ALA A 86 -11.15 -13.50 14.77
CA ALA A 86 -11.02 -12.67 15.97
C ALA A 86 -9.63 -12.79 16.63
N SER A 87 -8.58 -12.62 15.81
CA SER A 87 -7.19 -12.81 16.24
C SER A 87 -6.30 -11.72 15.67
N LEU A 88 -5.68 -10.93 16.55
CA LEU A 88 -4.73 -9.88 16.16
C LEU A 88 -3.31 -10.43 15.91
N ARG A 89 -3.07 -11.74 16.08
CA ARG A 89 -1.74 -12.35 15.94
C ARG A 89 -1.05 -12.10 14.59
N PRO A 90 -1.75 -12.02 13.44
CA PRO A 90 -1.09 -11.75 12.16
C PRO A 90 -0.71 -10.28 11.95
N ILE A 91 -1.25 -9.35 12.73
CA ILE A 91 -1.07 -7.90 12.51
C ILE A 91 0.37 -7.41 12.64
N PRO A 92 1.20 -7.89 13.58
CA PRO A 92 2.63 -7.57 13.60
C PRO A 92 3.33 -7.86 12.26
N VAL A 93 2.98 -8.98 11.59
CA VAL A 93 3.56 -9.32 10.29
C VAL A 93 3.14 -8.31 9.23
N VAL A 94 1.87 -7.88 9.26
CA VAL A 94 1.37 -6.87 8.32
C VAL A 94 2.12 -5.55 8.46
N VAL A 95 2.38 -5.12 9.70
CA VAL A 95 3.16 -3.91 9.98
C VAL A 95 4.58 -4.02 9.45
N GLU A 96 5.28 -5.11 9.77
CA GLU A 96 6.68 -5.27 9.40
C GLU A 96 6.87 -5.36 7.87
N GLU A 97 5.97 -6.04 7.17
CA GLU A 97 6.03 -6.11 5.70
C GLU A 97 5.71 -4.76 5.04
N LEU A 98 4.75 -3.99 5.56
CA LEU A 98 4.50 -2.62 5.05
C LEU A 98 5.69 -1.68 5.30
N LYS A 99 6.29 -1.72 6.49
CA LYS A 99 7.53 -0.97 6.77
C LYS A 99 8.63 -1.36 5.80
N ARG A 100 8.91 -2.66 5.67
CA ARG A 100 9.95 -3.17 4.75
C ARG A 100 9.69 -2.72 3.31
N TYR A 101 8.45 -2.78 2.85
CA TYR A 101 8.07 -2.32 1.52
C TYR A 101 8.43 -0.85 1.31
N PHE A 102 7.99 0.03 2.21
CA PHE A 102 8.26 1.45 2.09
C PHE A 102 9.75 1.78 2.25
N SER A 103 10.45 1.21 3.22
CA SER A 103 11.89 1.45 3.42
C SER A 103 12.74 0.94 2.25
N SER A 104 12.40 -0.22 1.66
CA SER A 104 13.16 -0.77 0.51
C SER A 104 12.95 -0.01 -0.79
N LYS A 105 11.77 0.60 -0.99
CA LYS A 105 11.43 1.32 -2.22
C LYS A 105 11.57 2.85 -2.08
N LYS A 106 11.82 3.39 -0.88
CA LYS A 106 11.97 4.84 -0.57
C LYS A 106 12.95 5.58 -1.49
N CYS A 107 14.05 4.94 -1.88
CA CYS A 107 15.10 5.54 -2.69
C CYS A 107 14.99 5.23 -4.19
N THR A 108 14.25 4.17 -4.55
CA THR A 108 14.23 3.62 -5.92
C THR A 108 12.92 3.88 -6.63
N HIS A 109 11.83 4.10 -5.89
CA HIS A 109 10.49 4.26 -6.45
C HIS A 109 9.99 5.70 -6.28
N HIS A 110 9.92 6.45 -7.38
CA HIS A 110 9.62 7.89 -7.35
C HIS A 110 8.29 8.23 -6.67
N CYS A 111 7.24 7.43 -6.91
CA CYS A 111 5.94 7.66 -6.26
C CYS A 111 6.05 7.50 -4.74
N ILE A 112 6.75 6.47 -4.25
CA ILE A 112 6.88 6.23 -2.80
C ILE A 112 7.71 7.33 -2.15
N SER A 113 8.83 7.70 -2.77
CA SER A 113 9.68 8.80 -2.28
C SER A 113 8.87 10.10 -2.12
N PHE A 114 8.06 10.43 -3.13
CA PHE A 114 7.20 11.61 -3.12
C PHE A 114 6.18 11.57 -1.96
N ILE A 115 5.51 10.43 -1.77
CA ILE A 115 4.47 10.28 -0.74
C ILE A 115 5.11 10.31 0.66
N LEU A 116 6.22 9.60 0.88
CA LEU A 116 6.92 9.64 2.16
C LEU A 116 7.42 11.05 2.51
N THR A 117 7.85 11.84 1.51
CA THR A 117 8.22 13.25 1.74
C THR A 117 7.00 14.09 2.15
N LYS A 118 5.84 13.87 1.52
CA LYS A 118 4.58 14.53 1.88
C LYS A 118 4.14 14.19 3.31
N HIS A 119 4.42 12.97 3.77
CA HIS A 119 4.05 12.46 5.09
C HIS A 119 5.22 12.43 6.09
N ALA A 120 6.32 13.14 5.82
CA ALA A 120 7.54 13.10 6.64
C ALA A 120 7.36 13.61 8.08
N LEU A 121 6.22 14.24 8.40
CA LEU A 121 5.86 14.69 9.74
C LEU A 121 5.01 13.67 10.51
N THR A 122 4.61 12.55 9.88
CA THR A 122 3.62 11.61 10.40
C THR A 122 4.14 10.20 10.64
N TYR A 123 5.28 9.78 10.05
CA TYR A 123 5.72 8.39 10.10
C TYR A 123 7.24 8.22 10.30
N ASP A 124 7.64 7.33 11.21
CA ASP A 124 9.02 6.84 11.36
C ASP A 124 9.18 5.59 10.47
N VAL A 125 9.55 5.80 9.19
CA VAL A 125 9.70 4.75 8.13
C VAL A 125 11.06 4.75 7.47
#